data_AF-A0A2M7WV66-F1
#
_entry.id   AF-A0A2M7WV66-F1
#
_cell.length_a   1.000
_cell.length_b   1.000
_cell.length_c   1.000
_cell.angle_alpha   90.00
_cell.angle_beta   90.00
_cell.angle_gamma   90.00
#
_symmetry.space_group_name_H-M   'P 1'
#
loop_
_entity.id
_entity.type
_entity.pdbx_description
1 polymer ?
#
loop_
_entity_poly.entity_id
_entity_poly.type
_entity_poly.pdbx_seq_one_letter_code
_entity_poly.pdbx_strand_id
1 'polypeptide(L)'
;MSSVRIGEFKVGSSGSPPFVVAEIGINHNGSVEIAKRLIEEAHRAGCIAVKFQKRTVNVVYTADELARQRQVPPQTNIMQNAVARGVLSDEAVHRLTRSNFEDTVNGDLKYALEFSQGEYEEISRYCKELGILWFASPWDEGSVDFLERFNPPCYKVASACITDRGLLQCLRETKRPIILSTGMSLHSEVAWAVEMVGRENLILLHTVSTYPTKDEGELNVLVMATLRGWFPGVPVGYSGHETDLLPSIVAAATGAVMIERHFTLNRSMWGSDQQASITFAEMRELVESVSRIPAILGSGEKVVSPAELEVQRKLRRKYIY
;
A
#
# COMPACT_ATOMS: atom_id res chain seq x y z
N MET A 1 2.00 -16.15 16.91
CA MET A 1 1.61 -15.60 15.59
C MET A 1 2.43 -16.30 14.53
N SER A 2 1.81 -16.65 13.41
CA SER A 2 2.53 -17.08 12.22
C SER A 2 3.23 -15.87 11.59
N SER A 3 4.13 -16.12 10.66
CA SER A 3 4.87 -15.08 9.95
C SER A 3 5.03 -15.45 8.49
N VAL A 4 5.03 -14.47 7.61
CA VAL A 4 5.25 -14.64 6.17
C VAL A 4 6.58 -14.01 5.78
N ARG A 5 7.35 -14.67 4.91
CA ARG A 5 8.62 -14.15 4.41
C ARG A 5 8.38 -13.32 3.15
N ILE A 6 8.80 -12.05 3.15
CA ILE A 6 8.79 -11.17 1.97
C ILE A 6 10.23 -10.70 1.74
N GLY A 7 10.84 -11.16 0.66
CA GLY A 7 12.28 -11.00 0.45
C GLY A 7 13.07 -11.62 1.62
N GLU A 8 13.89 -10.81 2.28
CA GLU A 8 14.63 -11.21 3.48
C GLU A 8 13.88 -11.00 4.81
N PHE A 9 12.73 -10.30 4.78
CA PHE A 9 11.99 -9.91 5.99
C PHE A 9 10.97 -10.97 6.41
N LYS A 10 10.80 -11.14 7.72
CA LYS A 10 9.84 -12.07 8.33
C LYS A 10 8.69 -11.30 8.99
N VAL A 11 7.65 -11.01 8.22
CA VAL A 11 6.51 -10.18 8.62
C VAL A 11 5.59 -10.95 9.58
N GLY A 12 5.23 -10.33 10.72
CA GLY A 12 4.40 -10.95 11.76
C GLY A 12 5.16 -11.70 12.85
N SER A 13 6.50 -11.57 12.88
CA SER A 13 7.31 -12.08 13.98
C SER A 13 6.95 -11.38 15.31
N SER A 14 6.85 -12.16 16.39
CA SER A 14 6.50 -11.63 17.72
C SER A 14 7.51 -10.58 18.18
N GLY A 15 7.02 -9.43 18.63
CA GLY A 15 7.86 -8.32 19.12
C GLY A 15 8.57 -7.54 18.02
N SER A 16 8.38 -7.87 16.74
CA SER A 16 8.88 -7.06 15.63
C SER A 16 7.93 -5.90 15.33
N PRO A 17 8.46 -4.73 14.91
CA PRO A 17 7.62 -3.64 14.45
C PRO A 17 6.90 -4.02 13.13
N PRO A 18 5.79 -3.33 12.80
CA PRO A 18 5.08 -3.57 11.56
C PRO A 18 5.95 -3.34 10.33
N PHE A 19 5.70 -4.12 9.28
CA PHE A 19 6.30 -3.90 7.96
C PHE A 19 5.63 -2.70 7.28
N VAL A 20 6.33 -1.57 7.15
CA VAL A 20 5.75 -0.34 6.57
C VAL A 20 5.98 -0.26 5.07
N VAL A 21 4.89 -0.08 4.32
CA VAL A 21 4.85 0.01 2.85
C VAL A 21 4.39 1.40 2.42
N ALA A 22 5.19 2.07 1.60
CA ALA A 22 4.78 3.28 0.90
C ALA A 22 4.07 2.90 -0.41
N GLU A 23 2.76 3.09 -0.46
CA GLU A 23 1.97 2.90 -1.68
C GLU A 23 2.15 4.12 -2.59
N ILE A 24 3.04 4.00 -3.58
CA ILE A 24 3.21 5.00 -4.62
C ILE A 24 2.00 4.96 -5.56
N GLY A 25 1.48 3.77 -5.85
CA GLY A 25 0.30 3.58 -6.67
C GLY A 25 0.45 4.27 -8.03
N ILE A 26 -0.37 5.29 -8.26
CA ILE A 26 -0.34 6.15 -9.46
C ILE A 26 0.09 7.60 -9.17
N ASN A 27 0.54 7.92 -7.95
CA ASN A 27 0.94 9.29 -7.56
C ASN A 27 2.18 9.81 -8.29
N HIS A 28 2.88 8.93 -9.02
CA HIS A 28 3.96 9.28 -9.93
C HIS A 28 3.49 10.00 -11.20
N ASN A 29 2.18 10.05 -11.49
CA ASN A 29 1.61 10.79 -12.61
C ASN A 29 2.21 10.42 -13.98
N GLY A 30 2.63 9.16 -14.13
CA GLY A 30 3.31 8.67 -15.34
C GLY A 30 4.75 9.16 -15.54
N SER A 31 5.37 9.84 -14.55
CA SER A 31 6.78 10.27 -14.62
C SER A 31 7.68 9.35 -13.81
N VAL A 32 8.70 8.80 -14.47
CA VAL A 32 9.74 7.99 -13.82
C VAL A 32 10.55 8.84 -12.84
N GLU A 33 10.78 10.11 -13.14
CA GLU A 33 11.49 11.04 -12.26
C GLU A 33 10.72 11.26 -10.95
N ILE A 34 9.40 11.45 -11.02
CA ILE A 34 8.57 11.54 -9.82
C ILE A 34 8.57 10.20 -9.06
N ALA A 35 8.45 9.07 -9.76
CA ALA A 35 8.53 7.75 -9.13
C ALA A 35 9.85 7.55 -8.37
N LYS A 36 11.00 7.90 -8.97
CA LYS A 36 12.31 7.82 -8.33
C LYS A 36 12.41 8.70 -7.10
N ARG A 37 11.88 9.93 -7.15
CA ARG A 37 11.82 10.81 -5.96
C ARG A 37 10.97 10.23 -4.85
N LEU A 38 9.82 9.65 -5.17
CA LEU A 38 8.96 8.97 -4.19
C LEU A 38 9.67 7.76 -3.58
N ILE A 39 10.40 6.98 -4.37
CA ILE A 39 11.19 5.85 -3.89
C ILE A 39 12.27 6.32 -2.92
N GLU A 40 13.01 7.36 -3.29
CA GLU A 40 14.08 7.93 -2.46
C GLU A 40 13.54 8.47 -1.13
N GLU A 41 12.44 9.21 -1.15
CA GLU A 41 11.82 9.73 0.08
C GLU A 41 11.25 8.61 0.96
N ALA A 42 10.63 7.57 0.37
CA ALA A 42 10.15 6.41 1.12
C ALA A 42 11.32 5.65 1.79
N HIS A 43 12.41 5.44 1.07
CA HIS A 43 13.63 4.84 1.62
C HIS A 43 14.21 5.68 2.77
N ARG A 44 14.35 7.00 2.58
CA ARG A 44 14.83 7.93 3.61
C ARG A 44 13.90 8.02 4.83
N ALA A 45 12.61 7.77 4.66
CA ALA A 45 11.65 7.69 5.76
C ALA A 45 11.76 6.39 6.56
N GLY A 46 12.49 5.39 6.05
CA GLY A 46 12.67 4.09 6.68
C GLY A 46 11.58 3.06 6.30
N CYS A 47 10.87 3.28 5.19
CA CYS A 47 9.96 2.26 4.66
C CYS A 47 10.74 1.02 4.21
N ILE A 48 10.15 -0.16 4.40
CA ILE A 48 10.79 -1.41 4.01
C ILE A 48 10.57 -1.70 2.53
N ALA A 49 9.42 -1.27 2.01
CA ALA A 49 9.07 -1.44 0.61
C ALA A 49 8.29 -0.27 0.05
N VAL A 50 8.38 -0.10 -1.27
CA VAL A 50 7.45 0.70 -2.07
C VAL A 50 6.52 -0.20 -2.87
N LYS A 51 5.31 0.27 -3.14
CA LYS A 51 4.32 -0.47 -3.91
C LYS A 51 3.78 0.35 -5.08
N PHE A 52 3.69 -0.30 -6.25
CA PHE A 52 3.13 0.24 -7.49
C PHE A 52 1.85 -0.49 -7.89
N GLN A 53 1.24 -0.09 -9.01
CA GLN A 53 0.10 -0.77 -9.61
C GLN A 53 0.38 -1.07 -11.09
N LYS A 54 -0.03 -2.26 -11.54
CA LYS A 54 0.09 -2.66 -12.95
C LYS A 54 -1.24 -3.20 -13.46
N ARG A 55 -1.67 -2.69 -14.62
CA ARG A 55 -2.95 -3.03 -15.23
C ARG A 55 -2.83 -3.19 -16.74
N THR A 56 -3.63 -4.06 -17.31
CA THR A 56 -3.99 -4.04 -18.73
C THR A 56 -5.27 -3.21 -18.86
N VAL A 57 -5.13 -1.96 -19.30
CA VAL A 57 -6.21 -0.94 -19.24
C VAL A 57 -7.53 -1.41 -19.84
N ASN A 58 -7.50 -2.05 -21.01
CA ASN A 58 -8.67 -2.53 -21.72
C ASN A 58 -9.26 -3.84 -21.15
N VAL A 59 -8.59 -4.48 -20.19
CA VAL A 59 -9.14 -5.62 -19.44
C VAL A 59 -9.87 -5.12 -18.19
N VAL A 60 -9.27 -4.17 -17.49
CA VAL A 60 -9.76 -3.69 -16.19
C VAL A 60 -10.93 -2.71 -16.33
N TYR A 61 -10.97 -1.92 -17.40
CA TYR A 61 -11.98 -0.89 -17.60
C TYR A 61 -12.87 -1.19 -18.80
N THR A 62 -14.17 -0.91 -18.65
CA THR A 62 -15.12 -1.01 -19.75
C THR A 62 -14.86 0.08 -20.79
N ALA A 63 -15.26 -0.17 -22.04
CA ALA A 63 -15.16 0.83 -23.12
C ALA A 63 -15.88 2.14 -22.75
N ASP A 64 -17.06 2.03 -22.13
CA ASP A 64 -17.82 3.20 -21.68
C ASP A 64 -17.04 4.00 -20.63
N GLU A 65 -16.41 3.35 -19.66
CA GLU A 65 -15.62 4.01 -18.63
C GLU A 65 -14.37 4.68 -19.23
N LEU A 66 -13.74 4.07 -20.23
CA LEU A 66 -12.58 4.63 -20.93
C LEU A 66 -12.96 5.83 -21.79
N ALA A 67 -14.15 5.83 -22.39
CA ALA A 67 -14.66 6.91 -23.24
C ALA A 67 -15.19 8.13 -22.46
N ARG A 68 -15.36 8.03 -21.13
CA ARG A 68 -15.84 9.15 -20.30
C ARG A 68 -14.90 10.34 -20.38
N GLN A 69 -15.48 11.51 -20.59
CA GLN A 69 -14.76 12.78 -20.51
C GLN A 69 -14.13 12.94 -19.12
N ARG A 70 -12.84 13.31 -19.10
CA ARG A 70 -12.06 13.41 -17.88
C ARG A 70 -11.12 14.59 -18.02
N GLN A 71 -11.36 15.66 -17.26
CA GLN A 71 -10.44 16.80 -17.27
C GLN A 71 -9.10 16.45 -16.63
N VAL A 72 -8.01 16.60 -17.38
CA VAL A 72 -6.63 16.54 -16.89
C VAL A 72 -6.00 17.91 -17.11
N PRO A 73 -5.69 18.68 -16.04
CA PRO A 73 -5.18 20.04 -16.21
C PRO A 73 -3.85 20.04 -16.99
N PRO A 74 -3.71 20.81 -18.07
CA PRO A 74 -2.50 20.79 -18.91
C PRO A 74 -1.21 21.11 -18.16
N GLN A 75 -1.29 21.87 -17.06
CA GLN A 75 -0.15 22.25 -16.22
C GLN A 75 0.47 21.05 -15.48
N THR A 76 -0.24 19.93 -15.40
CA THR A 76 0.28 18.68 -14.82
C THR A 76 1.29 17.98 -15.72
N ASN A 77 1.31 18.30 -17.01
CA ASN A 77 2.11 17.66 -18.06
C ASN A 77 1.86 16.15 -18.24
N ILE A 78 0.82 15.56 -17.63
CA ILE A 78 0.59 14.11 -17.67
C ILE A 78 0.34 13.63 -19.09
N MET A 79 -0.52 14.32 -19.85
CA MET A 79 -0.86 13.94 -21.23
C MET A 79 0.31 14.20 -22.18
N GLN A 80 1.01 15.32 -22.03
CA GLN A 80 2.19 15.66 -22.81
C GLN A 80 3.29 14.62 -22.62
N ASN A 81 3.54 14.24 -21.37
CA ASN A 81 4.47 13.17 -21.03
C ASN A 81 4.04 11.82 -21.61
N ALA A 82 2.74 11.49 -21.56
CA ALA A 82 2.23 10.25 -22.14
C ALA A 82 2.43 10.17 -23.67
N VAL A 83 2.22 11.30 -24.38
CA VAL A 83 2.54 11.40 -25.82
C VAL A 83 4.04 11.19 -26.05
N ALA A 84 4.89 11.86 -25.28
CA ALA A 84 6.35 11.73 -25.41
C ALA A 84 6.86 10.31 -25.12
N ARG A 85 6.19 9.60 -24.20
CA ARG A 85 6.48 8.20 -23.84
C ARG A 85 5.92 7.19 -24.84
N GLY A 86 5.07 7.61 -25.78
CA GLY A 86 4.48 6.72 -26.78
C GLY A 86 3.52 5.69 -26.20
N VAL A 87 2.86 5.98 -25.07
CA VAL A 87 1.92 5.05 -24.40
C VAL A 87 0.46 5.22 -24.83
N LEU A 88 0.19 6.18 -25.73
CA LEU A 88 -1.14 6.48 -26.25
C LEU A 88 -1.26 6.01 -27.72
N SER A 89 -2.49 5.73 -28.16
CA SER A 89 -2.75 5.42 -29.57
C SER A 89 -2.59 6.66 -30.47
N ASP A 90 -2.32 6.44 -31.75
CA ASP A 90 -2.21 7.54 -32.74
C ASP A 90 -3.48 8.42 -32.77
N GLU A 91 -4.65 7.80 -32.63
CA GLU A 91 -5.92 8.51 -32.54
C GLU A 91 -5.99 9.43 -31.31
N ALA A 92 -5.59 8.92 -30.14
CA ALA A 92 -5.55 9.70 -28.92
C ALA A 92 -4.54 10.85 -29.03
N VAL A 93 -3.34 10.60 -29.55
CA VAL A 93 -2.31 11.62 -29.78
C VAL A 93 -2.85 12.73 -30.69
N HIS A 94 -3.50 12.36 -31.80
CA HIS A 94 -4.07 13.32 -32.75
C HIS A 94 -5.19 14.17 -32.14
N ARG A 95 -6.11 13.55 -31.38
CA ARG A 95 -7.20 14.25 -30.68
C ARG A 95 -6.66 15.21 -29.61
N LEU A 96 -5.71 14.76 -28.80
CA LEU A 96 -5.10 15.55 -27.73
C LEU A 96 -4.30 16.73 -28.29
N THR A 97 -3.46 16.51 -29.30
CA THR A 97 -2.63 17.59 -29.87
C THR A 97 -3.47 18.66 -30.58
N ARG A 98 -4.53 18.28 -31.29
CA ARG A 98 -5.45 19.25 -31.93
C ARG A 98 -6.27 20.07 -30.95
N SER A 99 -6.58 19.52 -29.77
CA SER A 99 -7.35 20.21 -28.73
C SER A 99 -6.47 20.91 -27.70
N ASN A 100 -5.15 21.01 -27.93
CA ASN A 100 -4.20 21.53 -26.95
C ASN A 100 -4.32 20.83 -25.57
N PHE A 101 -4.54 19.52 -25.59
CA PHE A 101 -4.70 18.64 -24.43
C PHE A 101 -5.94 18.95 -23.57
N GLU A 102 -6.97 19.60 -24.11
CA GLU A 102 -8.22 19.90 -23.39
C GLU A 102 -9.30 18.83 -23.60
N ASP A 103 -9.29 18.13 -24.74
CA ASP A 103 -10.17 17.00 -25.01
C ASP A 103 -9.47 15.73 -24.52
N THR A 104 -9.66 15.39 -23.24
CA THR A 104 -9.12 14.19 -22.61
C THR A 104 -10.24 13.26 -22.16
N VAL A 105 -10.08 11.97 -22.43
CA VAL A 105 -10.94 10.91 -21.89
C VAL A 105 -10.23 10.13 -20.80
N ASN A 106 -10.99 9.41 -19.99
CA ASN A 106 -10.46 8.62 -18.90
C ASN A 106 -9.45 7.58 -19.39
N GLY A 107 -9.66 7.01 -20.58
CA GLY A 107 -8.72 6.09 -21.21
C GLY A 107 -7.33 6.70 -21.39
N ASP A 108 -7.23 7.94 -21.88
CA ASP A 108 -5.93 8.62 -22.04
C ASP A 108 -5.21 8.71 -20.71
N LEU A 109 -5.93 9.08 -19.65
CA LEU A 109 -5.38 9.14 -18.29
C LEU A 109 -4.93 7.76 -17.80
N LYS A 110 -5.73 6.72 -17.99
CA LYS A 110 -5.35 5.37 -17.55
C LYS A 110 -4.09 4.88 -18.25
N TYR A 111 -4.00 5.05 -19.58
CA TYR A 111 -2.79 4.71 -20.33
C TYR A 111 -1.58 5.58 -19.95
N ALA A 112 -1.79 6.89 -19.74
CA ALA A 112 -0.74 7.80 -19.31
C ALA A 112 -0.13 7.44 -17.95
N LEU A 113 -0.91 6.84 -17.05
CA LEU A 113 -0.45 6.43 -15.73
C LEU A 113 0.20 5.05 -15.71
N GLU A 114 0.04 4.22 -16.74
CA GLU A 114 0.73 2.93 -16.81
C GLU A 114 2.18 3.13 -17.26
N PHE A 115 3.12 2.52 -16.54
CA PHE A 115 4.51 2.44 -16.96
C PHE A 115 4.71 1.31 -17.96
N SER A 116 5.56 1.57 -18.96
CA SER A 116 6.06 0.59 -19.91
C SER A 116 7.07 -0.35 -19.26
N GLN A 117 7.50 -1.38 -20.01
CA GLN A 117 8.52 -2.31 -19.53
C GLN A 117 9.84 -1.61 -19.18
N GLY A 118 10.37 -0.75 -20.05
CA GLY A 118 11.64 -0.05 -19.81
C GLY A 118 11.58 0.86 -18.58
N GLU A 119 10.41 1.42 -18.28
CA GLU A 119 10.22 2.26 -17.09
C GLU A 119 10.17 1.43 -15.81
N TYR A 120 9.56 0.25 -15.84
CA TYR A 120 9.64 -0.71 -14.72
C TYR A 120 11.04 -1.28 -14.54
N GLU A 121 11.81 -1.49 -15.62
CA GLU A 121 13.22 -1.87 -15.55
C GLU A 121 14.05 -0.79 -14.84
N GLU A 122 13.82 0.48 -15.16
CA GLU A 122 14.45 1.62 -14.50
C GLU A 122 14.06 1.72 -13.01
N ILE A 123 12.77 1.55 -12.69
CA ILE A 123 12.29 1.50 -11.29
C ILE A 123 12.97 0.36 -10.54
N SER A 124 13.01 -0.84 -11.14
CA SER A 124 13.60 -2.02 -10.51
C SER A 124 15.09 -1.84 -10.26
N ARG A 125 15.82 -1.28 -11.23
CA ARG A 125 17.24 -0.93 -11.09
C ARG A 125 17.44 0.06 -9.93
N TYR A 126 16.63 1.12 -9.89
CA TYR A 126 16.75 2.17 -8.88
C TYR A 126 16.43 1.69 -7.46
N CYS A 127 15.37 0.89 -7.27
CA CYS A 127 15.06 0.26 -5.99
C CYS A 127 16.19 -0.66 -5.51
N LYS A 128 16.79 -1.43 -6.42
CA LYS A 128 17.95 -2.30 -6.11
C LYS A 128 19.17 -1.49 -5.68
N GLU A 129 19.46 -0.37 -6.32
CA GLU A 129 20.57 0.53 -5.96
C GLU A 129 20.40 1.13 -4.55
N LEU A 130 19.17 1.46 -4.17
CA LEU A 130 18.85 1.98 -2.85
C LEU A 130 18.69 0.90 -1.77
N GLY A 131 18.57 -0.38 -2.16
CA GLY A 131 18.31 -1.47 -1.22
C GLY A 131 16.91 -1.42 -0.60
N ILE A 132 15.91 -0.91 -1.33
CA ILE A 132 14.50 -0.94 -0.92
C ILE A 132 13.74 -1.97 -1.74
N LEU A 133 12.88 -2.76 -1.09
CA LEU A 133 12.03 -3.71 -1.80
C LEU A 133 10.99 -2.95 -2.63
N TRP A 134 10.65 -3.50 -3.80
CA TRP A 134 9.49 -3.03 -4.54
C TRP A 134 8.65 -4.22 -4.99
N PHE A 135 7.35 -3.99 -5.06
CA PHE A 135 6.37 -4.91 -5.64
C PHE A 135 5.19 -4.11 -6.18
N ALA A 136 4.21 -4.79 -6.74
CA ALA A 136 3.03 -4.13 -7.28
C ALA A 136 1.73 -4.89 -7.00
N SER A 137 0.63 -4.18 -7.18
CA SER A 137 -0.70 -4.78 -7.25
C SER A 137 -1.04 -5.04 -8.73
N PRO A 138 -1.06 -6.30 -9.19
CA PRO A 138 -1.61 -6.65 -10.49
C PRO A 138 -3.14 -6.56 -10.44
N TRP A 139 -3.74 -6.06 -11.51
CA TRP A 139 -5.20 -5.96 -11.65
C TRP A 139 -5.81 -6.97 -12.63
N ASP A 140 -4.97 -7.79 -13.26
CA ASP A 140 -5.32 -8.79 -14.26
C ASP A 140 -4.15 -9.79 -14.40
N GLU A 141 -4.40 -10.95 -15.01
CA GLU A 141 -3.42 -12.03 -15.19
C GLU A 141 -2.23 -11.59 -16.06
N GLY A 142 -2.48 -10.78 -17.10
CA GLY A 142 -1.41 -10.22 -17.93
C GLY A 142 -0.46 -9.31 -17.13
N SER A 143 -0.97 -8.63 -16.11
CA SER A 143 -0.15 -7.86 -15.18
C SER A 143 0.67 -8.76 -14.25
N VAL A 144 0.18 -9.95 -13.88
CA VAL A 144 0.98 -10.95 -13.15
C VAL A 144 2.16 -11.43 -14.00
N ASP A 145 1.88 -11.84 -15.25
CA ASP A 145 2.89 -12.30 -16.21
C ASP A 145 3.94 -11.23 -16.51
N PHE A 146 3.51 -9.97 -16.61
CA PHE A 146 4.42 -8.84 -16.77
C PHE A 146 5.34 -8.68 -15.55
N LEU A 147 4.78 -8.73 -14.34
CA LEU A 147 5.53 -8.51 -13.10
C LEU A 147 6.50 -9.66 -12.79
N GLU A 148 6.18 -10.91 -13.14
CA GLU A 148 7.09 -12.06 -12.91
C GLU A 148 8.47 -11.87 -13.53
N ARG A 149 8.59 -11.10 -14.62
CA ARG A 149 9.87 -10.73 -15.26
C ARG A 149 10.84 -10.04 -14.31
N PHE A 150 10.32 -9.40 -13.26
CA PHE A 150 11.09 -8.67 -12.26
C PHE A 150 11.33 -9.48 -10.97
N ASN A 151 10.86 -10.74 -10.90
CA ASN A 151 10.97 -11.60 -9.74
C ASN A 151 10.49 -10.93 -8.42
N PRO A 152 9.22 -10.48 -8.36
CA PRO A 152 8.72 -9.69 -7.24
C PRO A 152 8.75 -10.50 -5.92
N PRO A 153 9.04 -9.89 -4.76
CA PRO A 153 9.13 -10.62 -3.50
C PRO A 153 7.75 -11.09 -2.99
N CYS A 154 6.67 -10.48 -3.46
CA CYS A 154 5.27 -10.78 -3.11
C CYS A 154 4.33 -10.07 -4.09
N TYR A 155 3.03 -10.38 -3.97
CA TYR A 155 1.96 -9.67 -4.68
C TYR A 155 0.95 -9.05 -3.72
N LYS A 156 0.37 -7.92 -4.14
CA LYS A 156 -0.74 -7.27 -3.45
C LYS A 156 -2.03 -7.45 -4.24
N VAL A 157 -3.06 -8.02 -3.63
CA VAL A 157 -4.42 -7.99 -4.16
C VAL A 157 -5.11 -6.73 -3.63
N ALA A 158 -5.52 -5.85 -4.55
CA ALA A 158 -6.32 -4.68 -4.23
C ALA A 158 -7.72 -5.11 -3.74
N SER A 159 -8.36 -4.33 -2.87
CA SER A 159 -9.70 -4.64 -2.35
C SER A 159 -10.73 -4.90 -3.48
N ALA A 160 -10.65 -4.14 -4.57
CA ALA A 160 -11.54 -4.29 -5.72
C ALA A 160 -11.40 -5.65 -6.45
N CYS A 161 -10.25 -6.32 -6.29
CA CYS A 161 -9.94 -7.58 -6.95
C CYS A 161 -10.18 -8.81 -6.06
N ILE A 162 -10.68 -8.63 -4.83
CA ILE A 162 -10.88 -9.74 -3.88
C ILE A 162 -11.91 -10.77 -4.37
N THR A 163 -12.79 -10.39 -5.29
CA THR A 163 -13.80 -11.27 -5.90
C THR A 163 -13.37 -11.82 -7.27
N ASP A 164 -12.16 -11.50 -7.73
CA ASP A 164 -11.67 -11.91 -9.05
C ASP A 164 -11.09 -13.33 -9.02
N ARG A 165 -11.85 -14.30 -9.51
CA ARG A 165 -11.42 -15.71 -9.51
C ARG A 165 -10.18 -15.95 -10.36
N GLY A 166 -10.12 -15.36 -11.55
CA GLY A 166 -9.04 -15.61 -12.51
C GLY A 166 -7.71 -15.10 -11.96
N LEU A 167 -7.71 -13.85 -11.48
CA LEU A 167 -6.54 -13.25 -10.86
C LEU A 167 -6.10 -13.99 -9.58
N LEU A 168 -7.01 -14.32 -8.67
CA LEU A 168 -6.65 -15.03 -7.43
C LEU A 168 -6.07 -16.41 -7.70
N GLN A 169 -6.60 -17.14 -8.69
CA GLN A 169 -6.05 -18.43 -9.09
C GLN A 169 -4.65 -18.28 -9.70
N CYS A 170 -4.47 -17.33 -10.62
CA CYS A 170 -3.17 -17.01 -11.23
C CYS A 170 -2.13 -16.67 -10.14
N LEU A 171 -2.48 -15.83 -9.18
CA LEU A 171 -1.60 -15.46 -8.07
C LEU A 171 -1.24 -16.65 -7.18
N ARG A 172 -2.18 -17.55 -6.88
CA ARG A 172 -1.92 -18.78 -6.12
C ARG A 172 -0.87 -19.65 -6.81
N GLU A 173 -0.94 -19.78 -8.13
CA GLU A 173 -0.04 -20.61 -8.93
C GLU A 173 1.42 -20.11 -8.89
N THR A 174 1.64 -18.81 -8.67
CA THR A 174 2.99 -18.24 -8.48
C THR A 174 3.68 -18.74 -7.20
N LYS A 175 2.90 -19.23 -6.22
CA LYS A 175 3.35 -19.65 -4.87
C LYS A 175 4.05 -18.54 -4.07
N ARG A 176 4.02 -17.30 -4.56
CA ARG A 176 4.60 -16.14 -3.88
C ARG A 176 3.74 -15.72 -2.68
N PRO A 177 4.32 -14.98 -1.72
CA PRO A 177 3.54 -14.31 -0.71
C PRO A 177 2.48 -13.39 -1.29
N ILE A 178 1.29 -13.41 -0.70
CA ILE A 178 0.14 -12.61 -1.11
C ILE A 178 -0.29 -11.73 0.05
N ILE A 179 -0.45 -10.43 -0.23
CA ILE A 179 -1.02 -9.44 0.68
C ILE A 179 -2.41 -9.08 0.17
N LEU A 180 -3.45 -9.51 0.87
CA LEU A 180 -4.85 -9.38 0.44
C LEU A 180 -5.56 -8.29 1.24
N SER A 181 -5.96 -7.20 0.59
CA SER A 181 -6.82 -6.18 1.26
C SER A 181 -8.27 -6.63 1.26
N THR A 182 -8.99 -6.26 2.30
CA THR A 182 -10.35 -6.74 2.59
C THR A 182 -11.43 -5.65 2.54
N GLY A 183 -11.11 -4.49 1.94
CA GLY A 183 -12.08 -3.40 1.83
C GLY A 183 -13.27 -3.78 0.94
N MET A 184 -14.42 -3.14 1.19
CA MET A 184 -15.68 -3.38 0.46
C MET A 184 -16.22 -4.82 0.53
N SER A 185 -15.71 -5.64 1.46
CA SER A 185 -15.97 -7.08 1.47
C SER A 185 -16.69 -7.55 2.72
N LEU A 186 -17.62 -8.48 2.54
CA LEU A 186 -18.23 -9.24 3.62
C LEU A 186 -17.34 -10.42 4.02
N HIS A 187 -17.64 -11.03 5.18
CA HIS A 187 -16.96 -12.25 5.64
C HIS A 187 -16.91 -13.34 4.57
N SER A 188 -18.01 -13.59 3.85
CA SER A 188 -18.11 -14.64 2.84
C SER A 188 -17.14 -14.43 1.68
N GLU A 189 -16.93 -13.18 1.25
CA GLU A 189 -16.03 -12.83 0.16
C GLU A 189 -14.58 -12.95 0.60
N VAL A 190 -14.26 -12.48 1.82
CA VAL A 190 -12.91 -12.66 2.40
C VAL A 190 -12.59 -14.14 2.57
N ALA A 191 -13.53 -14.93 3.12
CA ALA A 191 -13.33 -16.36 3.32
C ALA A 191 -13.11 -17.11 2.01
N TRP A 192 -13.90 -16.80 0.98
CA TRP A 192 -13.74 -17.34 -0.36
C TRP A 192 -12.36 -16.97 -0.96
N ALA A 193 -11.95 -15.71 -0.84
CA ALA A 193 -10.66 -15.27 -1.35
C ALA A 193 -9.48 -15.97 -0.63
N VAL A 194 -9.56 -16.13 0.70
CA VAL A 194 -8.57 -16.88 1.48
C VAL A 194 -8.49 -18.35 1.04
N GLU A 195 -9.61 -18.99 0.74
CA GLU A 195 -9.63 -20.35 0.19
C GLU A 195 -8.95 -20.43 -1.19
N MET A 196 -9.17 -19.40 -2.02
CA MET A 196 -8.59 -19.33 -3.36
C MET A 196 -7.08 -19.16 -3.34
N VAL A 197 -6.55 -18.28 -2.48
CA VAL A 197 -5.10 -18.02 -2.43
C VAL A 197 -4.33 -18.93 -1.48
N GLY A 198 -5.00 -19.60 -0.54
CA GLY A 198 -4.38 -20.41 0.49
C GLY A 198 -3.86 -19.58 1.68
N ARG A 199 -3.44 -20.24 2.76
CA ARG A 199 -3.10 -19.58 4.03
C ARG A 199 -1.61 -19.52 4.32
N GLU A 200 -0.77 -20.40 3.76
CA GLU A 200 0.62 -20.52 4.21
C GLU A 200 1.47 -19.26 3.98
N ASN A 201 1.18 -18.52 2.91
CA ASN A 201 1.94 -17.35 2.48
C ASN A 201 1.06 -16.09 2.38
N LEU A 202 0.00 -16.01 3.19
CA LEU A 202 -0.99 -14.94 3.13
C LEU A 202 -0.82 -13.92 4.26
N ILE A 203 -0.96 -12.64 3.95
CA ILE A 203 -1.19 -11.56 4.92
C ILE A 203 -2.51 -10.88 4.56
N LEU A 204 -3.40 -10.71 5.53
CA LEU A 204 -4.65 -9.95 5.34
C LEU A 204 -4.45 -8.51 5.78
N LEU A 205 -4.97 -7.55 5.02
CA LEU A 205 -5.04 -6.16 5.45
C LEU A 205 -6.49 -5.78 5.68
N HIS A 206 -6.79 -5.28 6.88
CA HIS A 206 -8.00 -4.50 7.10
C HIS A 206 -7.90 -3.20 6.28
N THR A 207 -8.98 -2.84 5.60
CA THR A 207 -9.00 -1.70 4.68
C THR A 207 -10.41 -1.14 4.57
N VAL A 208 -10.53 0.19 4.54
CA VAL A 208 -11.78 0.88 4.17
C VAL A 208 -11.50 1.65 2.90
N SER A 209 -12.21 1.35 1.80
CA SER A 209 -11.89 1.82 0.45
C SER A 209 -12.57 3.15 0.10
N THR A 210 -12.50 4.12 1.02
CA THR A 210 -12.92 5.51 0.82
C THR A 210 -11.69 6.42 0.86
N TYR A 211 -11.63 7.41 -0.01
CA TYR A 211 -10.42 8.20 -0.27
C TYR A 211 -10.73 9.70 -0.21
N PRO A 212 -10.48 10.40 0.92
CA PRO A 212 -10.00 9.86 2.20
C PRO A 212 -11.10 9.15 3.01
N THR A 213 -10.70 8.20 3.86
CA THR A 213 -11.60 7.57 4.85
C THR A 213 -11.74 8.48 6.06
N LYS A 214 -12.95 8.61 6.61
CA LYS A 214 -13.18 9.41 7.82
C LYS A 214 -12.93 8.59 9.07
N ASP A 215 -12.44 9.25 10.12
CA ASP A 215 -12.15 8.57 11.37
C ASP A 215 -13.41 8.10 12.09
N GLU A 216 -14.41 8.98 12.17
CA GLU A 216 -15.65 8.76 12.92
C GLU A 216 -16.55 7.73 12.23
N GLY A 217 -16.55 6.51 12.77
CA GLY A 217 -17.50 5.45 12.43
C GLY A 217 -17.15 4.60 11.21
N GLU A 218 -16.15 4.97 10.40
CA GLU A 218 -15.80 4.24 9.18
C GLU A 218 -14.59 3.31 9.37
N LEU A 219 -13.51 3.77 10.02
CA LEU A 219 -12.22 3.04 10.09
C LEU A 219 -12.33 1.64 10.67
N ASN A 220 -13.00 1.50 11.81
CA ASN A 220 -13.25 0.22 12.49
C ASN A 220 -11.99 -0.69 12.61
N VAL A 221 -10.90 -0.16 13.18
CA VAL A 221 -9.59 -0.86 13.29
C VAL A 221 -9.69 -2.22 14.03
N LEU A 222 -10.69 -2.40 14.88
CA LEU A 222 -10.96 -3.67 15.56
C LEU A 222 -11.35 -4.82 14.61
N VAL A 223 -11.68 -4.54 13.35
CA VAL A 223 -11.86 -5.58 12.32
C VAL A 223 -10.59 -6.42 12.16
N MET A 224 -9.40 -5.89 12.44
CA MET A 224 -8.20 -6.74 12.44
C MET A 224 -8.27 -7.89 13.45
N ALA A 225 -8.85 -7.66 14.63
CA ALA A 225 -9.08 -8.72 15.62
C ALA A 225 -10.12 -9.73 15.09
N THR A 226 -11.13 -9.25 14.38
CA THR A 226 -12.13 -10.09 13.71
C THR A 226 -11.50 -10.98 12.64
N LEU A 227 -10.66 -10.43 11.76
CA LEU A 227 -9.92 -11.17 10.73
C LEU A 227 -9.00 -12.23 11.34
N ARG A 228 -8.30 -11.92 12.44
CA ARG A 228 -7.49 -12.90 13.18
C ARG A 228 -8.34 -14.03 13.77
N GLY A 229 -9.56 -13.72 14.21
CA GLY A 229 -10.53 -14.71 14.71
C GLY A 229 -11.07 -15.63 13.61
N TRP A 230 -11.40 -15.07 12.44
CA TRP A 230 -11.86 -15.85 11.28
C TRP A 230 -10.76 -16.71 10.67
N PHE A 231 -9.52 -16.21 10.65
CA PHE A 231 -8.37 -16.88 10.03
C PHE A 231 -7.20 -17.04 11.02
N PRO A 232 -7.32 -17.92 12.03
CA PRO A 232 -6.24 -18.17 12.96
C PRO A 232 -4.98 -18.61 12.23
N GLY A 233 -3.83 -18.02 12.61
CA GLY A 233 -2.56 -18.30 11.96
C GLY A 233 -2.35 -17.59 10.62
N VAL A 234 -3.19 -16.63 10.24
CA VAL A 234 -2.90 -15.68 9.15
C VAL A 234 -2.51 -14.33 9.77
N PRO A 235 -1.33 -13.76 9.45
CA PRO A 235 -0.97 -12.42 9.92
C PRO A 235 -1.91 -11.35 9.37
N VAL A 236 -2.25 -10.36 10.21
CA VAL A 236 -3.18 -9.29 9.85
C VAL A 236 -2.50 -7.94 10.01
N GLY A 237 -2.58 -7.10 8.98
CA GLY A 237 -2.12 -5.72 8.97
C GLY A 237 -3.25 -4.75 8.64
N TYR A 238 -2.87 -3.52 8.29
CA TYR A 238 -3.76 -2.41 7.99
C TYR A 238 -3.29 -1.67 6.74
N SER A 239 -4.21 -1.38 5.83
CA SER A 239 -3.99 -0.48 4.69
C SER A 239 -4.97 0.68 4.83
N GLY A 240 -4.41 1.87 5.00
CA GLY A 240 -5.14 3.07 5.40
C GLY A 240 -5.31 4.07 4.26
N HIS A 241 -6.44 4.78 4.29
CA HIS A 241 -6.78 5.87 3.37
C HIS A 241 -7.29 7.12 4.10
N GLU A 242 -7.18 7.17 5.43
CA GLU A 242 -7.36 8.37 6.24
C GLU A 242 -6.32 9.45 5.92
N THR A 243 -6.46 10.68 6.40
CA THR A 243 -5.43 11.73 6.25
C THR A 243 -4.47 11.84 7.45
N ASP A 244 -4.91 11.37 8.62
CA ASP A 244 -4.17 11.42 9.88
C ASP A 244 -3.30 10.16 10.09
N LEU A 245 -2.33 10.23 10.99
CA LEU A 245 -1.45 9.11 11.36
C LEU A 245 -2.01 8.27 12.52
N LEU A 246 -2.88 8.85 13.36
CA LEU A 246 -3.38 8.19 14.56
C LEU A 246 -4.01 6.82 14.26
N PRO A 247 -4.85 6.63 13.21
CA PRO A 247 -5.42 5.31 12.92
C PRO A 247 -4.38 4.25 12.62
N SER A 248 -3.34 4.60 11.86
CA SER A 248 -2.23 3.69 11.54
C SER A 248 -1.40 3.33 12.77
N ILE A 249 -1.18 4.29 13.69
CA ILE A 249 -0.48 4.06 14.97
C ILE A 249 -1.33 3.16 15.88
N VAL A 250 -2.63 3.42 15.99
CA VAL A 250 -3.58 2.56 16.73
C VAL A 250 -3.61 1.17 16.13
N ALA A 251 -3.58 1.05 14.80
CA ALA A 251 -3.57 -0.24 14.14
C ALA A 251 -2.31 -1.05 14.48
N ALA A 252 -1.14 -0.41 14.44
CA ALA A 252 0.11 -1.02 14.88
C ALA A 252 0.08 -1.42 16.36
N ALA A 253 -0.40 -0.54 17.25
CA ALA A 253 -0.51 -0.81 18.69
C ALA A 253 -1.49 -1.97 19.01
N THR A 254 -2.50 -2.18 18.16
CA THR A 254 -3.48 -3.28 18.29
C THR A 254 -3.10 -4.52 17.48
N GLY A 255 -1.85 -4.61 17.04
CA GLY A 255 -1.22 -5.82 16.51
C GLY A 255 -1.24 -5.96 14.99
N ALA A 256 -1.34 -4.85 14.24
CA ALA A 256 -1.08 -4.89 12.80
C ALA A 256 0.37 -5.30 12.53
N VAL A 257 0.58 -6.32 11.69
CA VAL A 257 1.94 -6.78 11.30
C VAL A 257 2.53 -6.00 10.14
N MET A 258 1.69 -5.24 9.44
CA MET A 258 2.00 -4.47 8.24
C MET A 258 1.14 -3.22 8.25
N ILE A 259 1.73 -2.08 7.85
CA ILE A 259 1.03 -0.82 7.64
C ILE A 259 1.30 -0.38 6.20
N GLU A 260 0.24 -0.15 5.43
CA GLU A 260 0.31 0.38 4.06
C GLU A 260 -0.39 1.72 4.00
N ARG A 261 0.27 2.72 3.41
CA ARG A 261 -0.26 4.08 3.27
C ARG A 261 0.13 4.66 1.91
N HIS A 262 -0.83 5.32 1.25
CA HIS A 262 -0.53 6.06 0.04
C HIS A 262 0.50 7.15 0.32
N PHE A 263 1.45 7.33 -0.58
CA PHE A 263 2.61 8.19 -0.37
C PHE A 263 2.74 9.22 -1.50
N THR A 264 3.00 10.47 -1.14
CA THR A 264 3.12 11.57 -2.10
C THR A 264 4.26 12.52 -1.73
N LEU A 265 4.82 13.20 -2.75
CA LEU A 265 5.71 14.34 -2.55
C LEU A 265 4.94 15.55 -2.01
N ASN A 266 3.67 15.70 -2.43
CA ASN A 266 2.81 16.83 -2.05
C ASN A 266 1.34 16.51 -2.34
N ARG A 267 0.48 16.63 -1.32
CA ARG A 267 -0.99 16.40 -1.42
C ARG A 267 -1.69 17.33 -2.40
N SER A 268 -1.10 18.48 -2.73
CA SER A 268 -1.64 19.42 -3.72
C SER A 268 -1.35 19.03 -5.17
N MET A 269 -0.53 17.99 -5.40
CA MET A 269 -0.36 17.45 -6.74
C MET A 269 -1.69 16.92 -7.26
N TRP A 270 -1.87 16.97 -8.57
CA TRP A 270 -3.09 16.47 -9.19
C TRP A 270 -3.07 14.93 -9.22
N GLY A 271 -4.21 14.31 -8.89
CA GLY A 271 -4.40 12.86 -8.87
C GLY A 271 -5.48 12.46 -7.85
N SER A 272 -6.15 11.32 -8.05
CA SER A 272 -7.24 10.87 -7.17
C SER A 272 -6.75 10.55 -5.75
N ASP A 273 -5.54 10.01 -5.64
CA ASP A 273 -5.06 9.43 -4.39
C ASP A 273 -4.20 10.42 -3.58
N GLN A 274 -3.86 11.56 -4.19
CA GLN A 274 -2.95 12.56 -3.63
C GLN A 274 -3.44 13.12 -2.29
N GLN A 275 -4.75 13.36 -2.17
CA GLN A 275 -5.34 13.91 -0.95
C GLN A 275 -5.32 12.94 0.23
N ALA A 276 -5.48 11.64 -0.02
CA ALA A 276 -5.43 10.58 0.99
C ALA A 276 -3.99 10.11 1.30
N SER A 277 -3.00 10.63 0.57
CA SER A 277 -1.60 10.25 0.71
C SER A 277 -0.90 11.02 1.82
N ILE A 278 0.09 10.40 2.45
CA ILE A 278 0.98 11.05 3.42
C ILE A 278 2.30 11.47 2.77
N THR A 279 2.86 12.55 3.28
CA THR A 279 4.11 13.16 2.81
C THR A 279 5.34 12.51 3.45
N PHE A 280 6.54 12.85 2.98
CA PHE A 280 7.80 12.38 3.58
C PHE A 280 7.87 12.59 5.10
N ALA A 281 7.51 13.78 5.60
CA ALA A 281 7.58 14.10 7.02
C ALA A 281 6.66 13.19 7.84
N GLU A 282 5.44 12.99 7.36
CA GLU A 282 4.41 12.15 7.98
C GLU A 282 4.76 10.66 7.91
N MET A 283 5.30 10.19 6.77
CA MET A 283 5.76 8.81 6.64
C MET A 283 6.93 8.51 7.59
N ARG A 284 7.89 9.44 7.73
CA ARG A 284 8.99 9.31 8.68
C ARG A 284 8.48 9.25 10.12
N GLU A 285 7.55 10.13 10.48
CA GLU A 285 6.90 10.11 11.80
C GLU A 285 6.16 8.79 12.05
N LEU A 286 5.45 8.28 11.04
CA LEU A 286 4.77 7.00 11.13
C LEU A 286 5.75 5.85 11.37
N VAL A 287 6.80 5.74 10.56
CA VAL A 287 7.83 4.70 10.69
C VAL A 287 8.49 4.77 12.08
N GLU A 288 8.90 5.96 12.53
CA GLU A 288 9.49 6.14 13.85
C GLU A 288 8.51 5.72 14.96
N SER A 289 7.27 6.17 14.88
CA SER A 289 6.23 5.87 15.87
C SER A 289 5.98 4.37 15.97
N VAL A 290 5.75 3.69 14.84
CA VAL A 290 5.46 2.24 14.85
C VAL A 290 6.68 1.40 15.23
N SER A 291 7.90 1.87 14.95
CA SER A 291 9.13 1.17 15.35
C SER A 291 9.30 1.08 16.87
N ARG A 292 8.78 2.07 17.60
CA ARG A 292 8.89 2.17 19.06
C ARG A 292 7.81 1.38 19.80
N ILE A 293 6.71 1.04 19.12
CA ILE A 293 5.53 0.39 19.74
C ILE A 293 5.90 -0.90 20.48
N PRO A 294 6.70 -1.85 19.92
CA PRO A 294 7.04 -3.07 20.65
C PRO A 294 7.70 -2.80 22.02
N ALA A 295 8.60 -1.82 22.09
CA ALA A 295 9.25 -1.43 23.33
C ALA A 295 8.29 -0.75 24.32
N ILE A 296 7.32 0.04 23.81
CA ILE A 296 6.30 0.72 24.61
C ILE A 296 5.30 -0.28 25.20
N LEU A 297 4.84 -1.26 24.41
CA LEU A 297 3.92 -2.30 24.86
C LEU A 297 4.55 -3.18 25.94
N GLY A 298 5.84 -3.49 25.81
CA GLY A 298 6.58 -4.29 26.79
C GLY A 298 6.03 -5.72 26.95
N SER A 299 6.25 -6.31 28.13
CA SER A 299 5.84 -7.69 28.43
C SER A 299 4.42 -7.82 29.00
N GLY A 300 3.80 -6.71 29.41
CA GLY A 300 2.54 -6.72 30.17
C GLY A 300 2.68 -7.10 31.65
N GLU A 301 3.90 -7.41 32.13
CA GLU A 301 4.14 -7.73 33.54
C GLU A 301 4.27 -6.46 34.38
N LYS A 302 3.51 -6.39 35.49
CA LYS A 302 3.60 -5.26 36.43
C LYS A 302 4.81 -5.44 37.35
N VAL A 303 5.92 -4.83 36.96
CA VAL A 303 7.16 -4.80 37.76
C VAL A 303 7.44 -3.39 38.28
N VAL A 304 8.23 -3.29 39.35
CA VAL A 304 8.78 -2.02 39.83
C VAL A 304 10.17 -1.89 39.25
N SER A 305 10.40 -0.89 38.41
CA SER A 305 11.72 -0.66 37.84
C SER A 305 12.74 -0.28 38.94
N PRO A 306 14.06 -0.50 38.72
CA PRO A 306 15.09 -0.06 39.65
C PRO A 306 15.00 1.44 39.99
N ALA A 307 14.65 2.28 39.00
CA ALA A 307 14.43 3.71 39.20
C ALA A 307 13.20 4.00 40.06
N GLU A 308 12.10 3.25 39.87
CA GLU A 308 10.91 3.38 40.71
C GLU A 308 11.14 2.93 42.15
N LEU A 309 12.06 2.01 42.45
CA LEU A 309 12.33 1.57 43.83
C LEU A 309 12.81 2.73 44.72
N GLU A 310 13.61 3.65 44.18
CA GLU A 310 14.05 4.83 44.93
C GLU A 310 12.87 5.78 45.20
N VAL A 311 12.09 6.08 44.17
CA VAL A 311 10.87 6.90 44.28
C VAL A 311 9.89 6.29 45.27
N GLN A 312 9.74 4.97 45.21
CA GLN A 312 8.89 4.19 46.11
C GLN A 312 9.31 4.34 47.56
N ARG A 313 10.62 4.21 47.88
CA ARG A 313 11.15 4.39 49.24
C ARG A 313 10.96 5.81 49.76
N LYS A 314 11.02 6.82 48.87
CA LYS A 314 10.84 8.24 49.20
C LYS A 314 9.38 8.60 49.47
N LEU A 315 8.47 8.17 48.60
CA LEU A 315 7.08 8.65 48.60
C LEU A 315 6.11 7.78 49.41
N ARG A 316 6.42 6.49 49.62
CA ARG A 316 5.53 5.63 50.41
C ARG A 316 5.62 5.97 51.89
N ARG A 317 4.46 6.06 52.54
CA ARG A 317 4.35 6.27 53.99
C ARG A 317 5.07 5.14 54.72
N LYS A 318 5.97 5.49 55.62
CA LYS A 318 6.65 4.55 56.51
C LYS A 318 5.75 4.32 57.72
N TYR A 319 5.30 3.08 57.94
CA TYR A 319 4.64 2.70 59.18
C TYR A 319 5.73 2.32 60.18
N ILE A 320 5.77 3.01 61.32
CA ILE A 320 6.60 2.65 62.46
C ILE A 320 5.70 1.78 63.34
N TYR A 321 6.03 0.49 63.45
CA TYR A 321 5.45 -0.42 64.44
C TYR A 321 6.35 -0.45 65.68
#